data_AF-A0AA38L0K6-F1
#
_entry.id   AF-A0AA38L0K6-F1
#
_cell.length_a   1.000
_cell.length_b   1.000
_cell.length_c   1.000
_cell.angle_alpha   90.00
_cell.angle_beta   90.00
_cell.angle_gamma   90.00
#
_symmetry.space_group_name_H-M   'P 1'
#
loop_
_entity.id
_entity.type
_entity.pdbx_description
1 polymer ?
#
loop_
_entity_poly.entity_id
_entity_poly.type
_entity_poly.pdbx_seq_one_letter_code
_entity_poly.pdbx_strand_id
1 'polypeptide(L)'
;MVSFGQSSGVIDRVPLSALAPKSLFLTRPSMMQYTATREELLETAGELFANVASGVLKVRVTKTYPLVEAVKAHTDLEVGYAGNPMGSYTEEQILPASFIVPVPSTIYPIVGAAIMLK
;
A
#
# COMPACT_ATOMS: atom_id res chain seq x y z
N MET A 1 -12.09 -3.83 15.38
CA MET A 1 -10.74 -4.22 14.92
C MET A 1 -10.73 -4.23 13.40
N VAL A 2 -9.77 -3.52 12.79
CA VAL A 2 -9.55 -3.52 11.34
C VAL A 2 -8.28 -4.31 11.07
N SER A 3 -8.42 -5.40 10.33
CA SER A 3 -7.32 -6.32 10.03
C SER A 3 -7.00 -6.22 8.53
N PHE A 4 -6.00 -5.41 8.17
CA PHE A 4 -5.72 -5.06 6.75
C PHE A 4 -4.41 -5.65 6.20
N GLY A 5 -3.59 -6.27 7.06
CA GLY A 5 -2.31 -6.89 6.69
C GLY A 5 -2.04 -8.16 7.48
N GLN A 6 -0.95 -8.85 7.15
CA GLN A 6 -0.54 -10.10 7.81
C GLN A 6 1.00 -10.26 7.82
N SER A 7 1.71 -9.17 8.13
CA SER A 7 3.19 -9.16 8.16
C SER A 7 3.77 -10.17 9.16
N SER A 8 3.04 -10.50 10.23
CA SER A 8 3.45 -11.48 11.24
C SER A 8 3.05 -12.92 10.92
N GLY A 9 2.43 -13.19 9.75
CA GLY A 9 1.94 -14.51 9.35
C GLY A 9 0.42 -14.62 9.33
N VAL A 10 -0.07 -15.82 9.00
CA VAL A 10 -1.50 -16.13 8.84
C VAL A 10 -2.22 -16.02 10.19
N ILE A 11 -3.38 -15.38 10.19
CA ILE A 11 -4.23 -15.24 11.38
C ILE A 11 -5.10 -16.50 11.52
N ASP A 12 -5.06 -17.11 12.70
CA ASP A 12 -5.92 -18.25 13.04
C ASP A 12 -7.41 -17.89 13.00
N ARG A 13 -8.28 -18.91 12.91
CA ARG A 13 -9.74 -18.70 12.88
C ARG A 13 -10.20 -18.02 14.17
N VAL A 14 -10.85 -16.86 14.03
CA VAL A 14 -11.48 -16.13 15.13
C VAL A 14 -12.94 -16.57 15.30
N PRO A 15 -13.33 -17.17 16.45
CA PRO A 15 -14.74 -17.51 16.70
C PRO A 15 -15.56 -16.25 16.98
N LEU A 16 -16.71 -16.09 16.30
CA LEU A 16 -17.56 -14.89 16.46
C LEU A 16 -18.13 -14.73 17.88
N SER A 17 -18.32 -15.83 18.61
CA SER A 17 -18.74 -15.81 20.01
C SER A 17 -17.75 -15.05 20.90
N ALA A 18 -16.46 -15.00 20.55
CA ALA A 18 -15.46 -14.23 21.29
C ALA A 18 -15.66 -12.71 21.15
N LEU A 19 -16.44 -12.24 20.17
CA LEU A 19 -16.73 -10.82 19.97
C LEU A 19 -17.90 -10.33 20.85
N ALA A 20 -18.82 -11.24 21.23
CA ALA A 20 -20.06 -10.92 21.93
C ALA A 20 -19.89 -10.30 23.33
N PRO A 21 -18.94 -10.74 24.19
CA PRO A 21 -18.81 -10.20 25.56
C PRO A 21 -18.54 -8.70 25.64
N LYS A 22 -18.04 -8.11 24.54
CA LYS A 22 -17.73 -6.68 24.43
C LYS A 22 -18.36 -6.02 23.20
N SER A 23 -19.30 -6.71 22.54
CA SER A 23 -19.97 -6.22 21.32
C SER A 23 -19.01 -5.69 20.26
N LEU A 24 -17.94 -6.45 19.98
CA LEU A 24 -16.86 -6.02 19.10
C LEU A 24 -17.19 -6.21 17.61
N PHE A 25 -16.62 -5.35 16.77
CA PHE A 25 -16.66 -5.46 15.31
C PHE A 25 -15.32 -5.92 14.75
N LEU A 26 -15.34 -6.75 13.70
CA LEU A 26 -14.17 -7.20 12.95
C LEU A 26 -14.40 -6.99 11.46
N THR A 27 -13.42 -6.39 10.77
CA THR A 27 -13.40 -6.27 9.30
C THR A 27 -12.02 -6.60 8.73
N ARG A 28 -12.01 -7.19 7.53
CA ARG A 28 -10.81 -7.52 6.75
C ARG A 28 -10.88 -6.81 5.38
N PRO A 29 -10.60 -5.50 5.32
CA PRO A 29 -10.72 -4.74 4.08
C PRO A 29 -9.59 -5.05 3.11
N SER A 30 -9.86 -4.88 1.82
CA SER A 30 -8.85 -4.79 0.77
C SER A 30 -8.94 -3.42 0.09
N MET A 31 -7.81 -2.82 -0.27
CA MET A 31 -7.77 -1.54 -1.00
C MET A 31 -8.63 -1.57 -2.27
N MET A 32 -8.67 -2.72 -2.96
CA MET A 32 -9.46 -2.90 -4.19
C MET A 32 -10.97 -2.67 -3.98
N GLN A 33 -11.48 -2.75 -2.75
CA GLN A 33 -12.89 -2.50 -2.44
C GLN A 33 -13.19 -1.01 -2.23
N TYR A 34 -12.17 -0.18 -2.02
CA TYR A 34 -12.29 1.27 -1.79
C TYR A 34 -11.85 2.11 -3.00
N THR A 35 -11.27 1.47 -4.01
CA THR A 35 -10.85 2.09 -5.27
C THR A 35 -11.37 1.27 -6.45
N ALA A 36 -12.62 0.82 -6.37
CA ALA A 36 -13.19 -0.12 -7.33
C ALA A 36 -13.49 0.58 -8.66
N THR A 37 -13.87 1.85 -8.60
CA THR A 37 -14.11 2.69 -9.77
C THR A 37 -12.95 3.66 -10.02
N ARG A 38 -12.88 4.19 -11.24
CA ARG A 38 -11.87 5.17 -11.64
C ARG A 38 -12.03 6.47 -10.85
N GLU A 39 -13.28 6.86 -10.63
CA GLU A 39 -13.68 8.05 -9.90
C GLU A 39 -13.22 7.96 -8.44
N GLU A 40 -13.53 6.84 -7.76
CA GLU A 40 -13.06 6.59 -6.38
C GLU A 40 -11.53 6.60 -6.28
N LEU A 41 -10.84 5.97 -7.24
CA LEU A 41 -9.38 5.96 -7.28
C LEU A 41 -8.80 7.38 -7.42
N LEU A 42 -9.38 8.20 -8.29
CA LEU A 42 -8.93 9.57 -8.53
C LEU A 42 -9.20 10.47 -7.33
N GLU A 43 -10.38 10.36 -6.71
CA GLU A 43 -10.76 11.10 -5.53
C GLU A 43 -9.80 10.81 -4.37
N THR A 44 -9.65 9.52 -4.03
CA THR A 44 -8.79 9.08 -2.93
C THR A 44 -7.32 9.47 -3.14
N ALA A 45 -6.82 9.34 -4.38
CA ALA A 45 -5.45 9.74 -4.69
C ALA A 45 -5.27 11.27 -4.70
N GLY A 46 -6.29 12.02 -5.13
CA GLY A 46 -6.30 13.49 -5.07
C GLY A 46 -6.20 13.99 -3.64
N GLU A 47 -6.98 13.42 -2.72
CA GLU A 47 -6.90 13.73 -1.29
C GLU A 47 -5.51 13.41 -0.71
N LEU A 48 -4.96 12.26 -1.07
CA LEU A 48 -3.62 11.85 -0.64
C LEU A 48 -2.55 12.87 -1.07
N PHE A 49 -2.53 13.24 -2.35
CA PHE A 49 -1.55 14.21 -2.85
C PHE A 49 -1.77 15.61 -2.31
N ALA A 50 -3.02 16.04 -2.09
CA ALA A 50 -3.32 17.32 -1.46
C ALA A 50 -2.79 17.37 -0.02
N ASN A 51 -2.95 16.29 0.74
CA ASN A 51 -2.43 16.18 2.10
C ASN A 51 -0.89 16.15 2.17
N VAL A 52 -0.23 15.55 1.17
CA VAL A 52 1.23 15.59 1.06
C VAL A 52 1.71 16.99 0.66
N ALA A 53 1.10 17.61 -0.35
CA ALA A 53 1.47 18.94 -0.83
C ALA A 53 1.26 20.03 0.23
N SER A 54 0.20 19.92 1.04
CA SER A 54 -0.06 20.82 2.17
C SER A 54 0.84 20.57 3.39
N GLY A 55 1.66 19.52 3.37
CA GLY A 55 2.57 19.16 4.46
C GLY A 55 1.90 18.51 5.67
N VAL A 56 0.59 18.22 5.60
CA VAL A 56 -0.14 17.44 6.61
C VAL A 56 0.44 16.04 6.72
N LEU A 57 0.72 15.42 5.57
CA LEU A 57 1.42 14.13 5.49
C LEU A 57 2.88 14.34 5.08
N LYS A 58 3.80 13.96 5.96
CA LYS A 58 5.24 14.01 5.70
C LYS A 58 5.75 12.64 5.27
N VAL A 59 6.10 12.51 4.00
CA VAL A 59 6.67 11.27 3.46
C VAL A 59 8.16 11.22 3.76
N ARG A 60 8.61 10.15 4.42
CA ARG A 60 10.02 9.88 4.70
C ARG A 60 10.53 8.76 3.82
N VAL A 61 11.50 9.07 2.95
CA VAL A 61 12.22 8.09 2.14
C VAL A 61 13.47 7.67 2.90
N THR A 62 13.47 6.47 3.48
CA THR A 62 14.59 5.98 4.31
C THR A 62 15.72 5.37 3.49
N LYS A 63 15.37 4.64 2.41
CA LYS A 63 16.32 3.98 1.52
C LYS A 63 15.79 4.00 0.09
N THR A 64 16.71 4.10 -0.87
CA THR A 64 16.44 4.03 -2.30
C THR A 64 17.34 2.95 -2.88
N TYR A 65 16.78 2.08 -3.71
CA TYR A 65 17.51 1.00 -4.36
C TYR A 65 17.39 1.15 -5.88
N PRO A 66 18.44 0.88 -6.65
CA PRO A 66 18.31 0.58 -8.07
C PRO A 66 17.33 -0.60 -8.25
N LEU A 67 16.56 -0.64 -9.34
CA LEU A 67 15.59 -1.73 -9.54
C LEU A 67 16.27 -3.11 -9.58
N VAL A 68 17.49 -3.18 -10.12
CA VAL A 68 18.32 -4.40 -10.12
C VAL A 68 18.64 -4.92 -8.71
N GLU A 69 18.54 -4.08 -7.68
CA GLU A 69 18.70 -4.45 -6.26
C GLU A 69 17.37 -4.80 -5.58
N ALA A 70 16.29 -5.07 -6.33
CA ALA A 70 14.98 -5.42 -5.76
C ALA A 70 15.04 -6.54 -4.72
N VAL A 71 15.86 -7.58 -4.94
CA VAL A 71 16.06 -8.68 -3.97
C VAL A 71 16.59 -8.15 -2.64
N LYS A 72 17.56 -7.25 -2.68
CA LYS A 72 18.14 -6.63 -1.47
C LYS A 72 17.14 -5.68 -0.81
N ALA A 73 16.35 -4.94 -1.59
CA ALA A 73 15.25 -4.15 -1.06
C ALA A 73 14.23 -5.02 -0.31
N HIS A 74 13.93 -6.21 -0.84
CA HIS A 74 13.08 -7.21 -0.20
C HIS A 74 13.70 -7.75 1.08
N THR A 75 14.96 -8.18 1.06
CA THR A 75 15.67 -8.64 2.26
C THR A 75 15.72 -7.56 3.35
N ASP A 76 15.93 -6.30 2.97
CA ASP A 76 15.98 -5.18 3.92
C ASP A 76 14.58 -4.76 4.43
N LEU A 77 13.50 -5.08 3.70
CA LEU A 77 12.11 -4.91 4.13
C LEU A 77 11.61 -6.08 4.99
N GLU A 78 12.10 -7.29 4.71
CA GLU A 78 11.78 -8.51 5.43
C GLU A 78 12.36 -8.48 6.84
N VAL A 79 11.53 -8.13 7.81
CA VAL A 79 11.60 -8.80 9.12
C VAL A 79 11.07 -10.23 8.91
N GLY A 80 11.90 -11.06 8.25
CA GLY A 80 11.78 -12.47 7.88
C GLY A 80 10.39 -13.04 7.55
N TYR A 81 10.15 -13.45 6.28
CA TYR A 81 9.40 -14.67 5.98
C TYR A 81 9.75 -15.23 4.58
N ALA A 82 10.12 -16.52 4.58
CA ALA A 82 10.20 -17.36 3.39
C ALA A 82 8.78 -17.63 2.83
N GLY A 83 8.46 -17.04 1.68
CA GLY A 83 7.22 -17.26 0.94
C GLY A 83 7.22 -16.49 -0.39
N ASN A 84 6.61 -17.08 -1.44
CA ASN A 84 6.80 -16.62 -2.82
C ASN A 84 6.38 -15.15 -3.06
N PRO A 85 7.24 -14.33 -3.71
CA PRO A 85 6.88 -12.98 -4.09
C PRO A 85 5.86 -12.98 -5.24
N MET A 86 4.75 -12.27 -5.06
CA MET A 86 3.95 -11.75 -6.16
C MET A 86 4.64 -10.49 -6.66
N GLY A 87 5.28 -10.60 -7.83
CA GLY A 87 6.21 -9.61 -8.35
C GLY A 87 5.59 -8.33 -8.93
N SER A 88 6.47 -7.33 -9.05
CA SER A 88 6.54 -6.34 -10.13
C SER A 88 7.94 -5.75 -10.11
N TYR A 89 8.89 -6.37 -10.83
CA TYR A 89 10.27 -5.88 -10.94
C TYR A 89 10.68 -5.76 -12.41
N THR A 90 9.95 -4.93 -13.15
CA THR A 90 10.31 -4.59 -14.53
C THR A 90 10.62 -3.11 -14.61
N GLU A 91 11.69 -2.74 -15.32
CA GLU A 91 12.07 -1.34 -15.56
C GLU A 91 10.97 -0.60 -16.35
N GLU A 92 10.14 -1.32 -17.08
CA GLU A 92 8.95 -0.84 -17.78
C GLU A 92 7.75 -1.74 -17.48
N GLN A 93 6.62 -1.15 -17.09
CA GLN A 93 5.37 -1.87 -16.87
C GLN A 93 4.28 -1.34 -17.79
N ILE A 94 3.72 -2.20 -18.64
CA ILE A 94 2.51 -1.88 -19.39
C ILE A 94 1.33 -2.03 -18.43
N LEU A 95 0.87 -0.91 -17.89
CA LEU A 95 -0.33 -0.82 -17.06
C LEU A 95 -1.51 -0.31 -17.89
N PRO A 96 -2.71 -0.90 -17.75
CA PRO A 96 -3.90 -0.30 -18.32
C PRO A 96 -4.08 1.13 -17.78
N ALA A 97 -4.39 2.09 -18.67
CA ALA A 97 -4.50 3.50 -18.31
C ALA A 97 -5.51 3.76 -17.18
N SER A 98 -6.48 2.88 -16.98
CA SER A 98 -7.46 2.92 -15.89
C SER A 98 -6.83 2.86 -14.49
N PHE A 99 -5.64 2.26 -14.35
CA PHE A 99 -4.93 2.13 -13.07
C PHE A 99 -3.90 3.24 -12.84
N ILE A 100 -3.69 4.13 -13.82
CA ILE A 100 -2.67 5.19 -13.74
C ILE A 100 -3.27 6.44 -13.10
N VAL A 101 -2.62 6.96 -12.05
CA VAL A 101 -2.97 8.24 -11.44
C VAL A 101 -1.88 9.26 -11.74
N PRO A 102 -2.22 10.46 -12.27
CA PRO A 102 -1.23 11.51 -12.50
C PRO A 102 -0.70 12.05 -11.18
N VAL A 103 0.63 12.11 -11.05
CA VAL A 103 1.28 12.78 -9.91
C VAL A 103 1.28 14.29 -10.17
N PRO A 104 0.75 15.11 -9.23
CA PRO A 104 0.80 16.57 -9.38
C PRO A 104 2.26 17.07 -9.48
N SER A 105 2.49 18.11 -10.29
CA SER A 105 3.84 18.67 -10.51
C SER A 105 4.50 19.24 -9.26
N THR A 106 3.73 19.49 -8.20
CA THR A 106 4.21 19.94 -6.89
C THR A 106 4.82 18.82 -6.05
N ILE A 107 4.59 17.55 -6.41
CA ILE A 107 5.14 16.39 -5.72
C ILE A 107 6.40 15.94 -6.43
N TYR A 108 7.53 15.94 -5.71
CA TYR A 108 8.80 15.48 -6.27
C TYR A 108 8.71 13.99 -6.65
N PRO A 109 9.28 13.55 -7.79
CA PRO A 109 9.09 12.18 -8.29
C PRO A 109 9.44 11.08 -7.29
N ILE A 110 10.49 11.26 -6.48
CA ILE A 110 10.87 10.26 -5.46
C ILE A 110 9.83 10.13 -4.35
N VAL A 111 9.11 11.21 -4.04
CA VAL A 111 8.03 11.23 -3.05
C VAL A 111 6.79 10.57 -3.65
N GLY A 112 6.46 10.88 -4.90
CA GLY A 112 5.38 10.21 -5.63
C GLY A 112 5.59 8.70 -5.69
N ALA A 113 6.78 8.25 -6.08
CA ALA A 113 7.14 6.83 -6.12
C ALA A 113 7.06 6.17 -4.74
N ALA A 114 7.55 6.83 -3.68
CA ALA A 114 7.51 6.29 -2.32
C ALA A 114 6.10 6.15 -1.75
N ILE A 115 5.15 6.97 -2.21
CA ILE A 115 3.73 6.87 -1.83
C ILE A 115 3.06 5.70 -2.56
N MET A 116 3.39 5.48 -3.83
CA MET A 116 2.76 4.45 -4.68
C MET A 116 3.23 3.01 -4.41
N LEU A 117 4.35 2.83 -3.71
CA LEU A 117 4.96 1.52 -3.41
C LEU A 117 4.61 0.97 -2.01
N LYS A 118 3.73 1.63 -1.25
CA LYS A 118 3.27 1.19 0.07
C LYS A 118 1.85 0.65 0.01
#